data_AF-A0A7S4UF36-F1
#
_entry.id   AF-A0A7S4UF36-F1
#
_cell.length_a   1.000
_cell.length_b   1.000
_cell.length_c   1.000
_cell.angle_alpha   90.00
_cell.angle_beta   90.00
_cell.angle_gamma   90.00
#
_symmetry.space_group_name_H-M   'P 1'
#
loop_
_entity.id
_entity.type
_entity.pdbx_description
1 polymer ?
#
loop_
_entity_poly.entity_id
_entity_poly.type
_entity_poly.pdbx_seq_one_letter_code
_entity_poly.pdbx_strand_id
1 'polypeptide(L)'
;MIKRAHPAFELKWNHVAYRPYLLNPELEGKPPVPKVQHLEQKIGKPLASMRSVMQLKERGLAYGLSYRFEADDLTSGTLDSHRLLCYAATDGGAEAAAACRRELMRQHNEQGRALADREVLLGAAEAAGVDPDVAMAVLEGGAYALDVKWQDGQARKQGINMVPHYRFYTPAGTHAVSDYYEEMHFVDGIYRAFPDGGNSTGWLAAGRAARAAVEAMDARKALERAGRRGEASADEVQQAAEQASELQDRYLRAFLPGSAA
;
A
#
# COMPACT_ATOMS: atom_id res chain seq x y z
N MET A 1 6.21 2.70 -10.20
CA MET A 1 6.48 1.39 -10.81
C MET A 1 5.95 1.28 -12.24
N ILE A 2 4.63 1.28 -12.47
CA ILE A 2 4.05 1.09 -13.82
C ILE A 2 4.62 2.08 -14.84
N LYS A 3 4.72 3.37 -14.52
CA LYS A 3 5.36 4.37 -15.40
C LYS A 3 6.87 4.13 -15.68
N ARG A 4 7.59 3.41 -14.82
CA ARG A 4 9.01 3.05 -15.06
C ARG A 4 9.12 1.86 -16.00
N ALA A 5 8.27 0.85 -15.79
CA ALA A 5 8.16 -0.36 -16.61
C ALA A 5 7.58 -0.07 -18.00
N HIS A 6 6.60 0.82 -18.04
CA HIS A 6 5.90 1.28 -19.23
C HIS A 6 5.87 2.82 -19.21
N PRO A 7 6.92 3.49 -19.72
CA PRO A 7 6.97 4.96 -19.78
C PRO A 7 5.80 5.59 -20.54
N ALA A 8 5.28 4.89 -21.55
CA ALA A 8 4.11 5.29 -22.30
C ALA A 8 2.77 4.93 -21.63
N PHE A 9 2.77 4.20 -20.50
CA PHE A 9 1.56 3.94 -19.75
C PHE A 9 1.09 5.22 -19.08
N GLU A 10 -0.06 5.70 -19.54
CA GLU A 10 -0.77 6.81 -18.94
C GLU A 10 -2.16 6.34 -18.56
N LEU A 11 -2.44 6.35 -17.26
CA LEU A 11 -3.79 6.22 -16.74
C LEU A 11 -4.17 7.56 -16.14
N LYS A 12 -5.14 8.23 -16.76
CA LYS A 12 -5.66 9.51 -16.28
C LYS A 12 -6.76 9.23 -15.28
N TRP A 13 -6.48 9.58 -14.02
CA TRP A 13 -7.46 9.50 -12.95
C TRP A 13 -8.28 10.78 -12.95
N ASN A 14 -9.61 10.67 -13.07
CA ASN A 14 -10.49 11.83 -12.89
C ASN A 14 -10.45 12.35 -11.44
N HIS A 15 -10.30 11.43 -10.48
CA HIS A 15 -10.26 11.75 -9.07
C HIS A 15 -9.48 10.68 -8.29
N VAL A 16 -8.64 11.12 -7.35
CA VAL A 16 -7.91 10.24 -6.42
C VAL A 16 -8.21 10.72 -5.00
N ALA A 17 -8.73 9.81 -4.17
CA ALA A 17 -9.03 10.09 -2.77
C ALA A 17 -8.18 9.21 -1.85
N TYR A 18 -7.42 9.85 -0.95
CA TYR A 18 -6.75 9.14 0.14
C TYR A 18 -7.72 8.96 1.30
N ARG A 19 -7.87 7.72 1.79
CA ARG A 19 -8.77 7.39 2.89
C ARG A 19 -7.96 7.00 4.13
N PRO A 20 -8.19 7.66 5.28
CA PRO A 20 -7.52 7.29 6.52
C PRO A 20 -7.82 5.86 6.96
N TYR A 21 -6.80 5.21 7.51
CA TYR A 21 -6.90 3.90 8.15
C TYR A 21 -5.85 3.82 9.25
N LEU A 22 -6.27 3.56 10.48
CA LEU A 22 -5.40 3.53 11.66
C LEU A 22 -4.95 2.09 11.91
N LEU A 23 -3.69 1.77 11.61
CA LEU A 23 -3.16 0.42 11.83
C LEU A 23 -2.90 0.09 13.29
N ASN A 24 -2.60 1.11 14.09
CA ASN A 24 -2.22 1.01 15.50
C ASN A 24 -3.01 2.06 16.33
N PRO A 25 -4.37 2.02 16.31
CA PRO A 25 -5.18 3.01 17.03
C PRO A 25 -4.93 3.00 18.55
N GLU A 26 -4.36 1.92 19.08
CA GLU A 26 -3.92 1.80 20.47
C GLU A 26 -2.70 2.67 20.82
N LEU A 27 -1.95 3.17 19.82
CA LEU A 27 -0.81 4.06 20.02
C LEU A 27 -1.19 5.54 19.99
N GLU A 28 -2.46 5.88 19.70
CA GLU A 28 -2.89 7.28 19.61
C GLU A 28 -2.78 7.99 20.97
N GLY A 29 -2.15 9.17 20.96
CA GLY A 29 -1.89 9.96 22.18
C GLY A 29 -0.80 9.41 23.10
N LYS A 30 -0.08 8.35 22.69
CA LYS A 30 1.02 7.76 23.47
C LYS A 30 2.38 8.17 22.89
N PRO A 31 3.45 8.14 23.72
CA PRO A 31 4.81 8.27 23.21
C PRO A 31 5.12 7.24 22.12
N PRO A 32 5.93 7.58 21.11
CA PRO A 32 6.41 6.61 20.13
C PRO A 32 7.13 5.44 20.79
N VAL A 33 7.05 4.27 20.16
CA VAL A 33 7.66 3.02 20.64
C VAL A 33 8.61 2.45 19.57
N PRO A 34 9.58 1.59 19.96
CA PRO A 34 10.48 0.96 18.99
C PRO A 34 9.71 0.13 17.95
N LYS A 35 9.94 0.42 16.67
CA LYS A 35 9.22 -0.15 15.51
C LYS A 35 9.36 -1.67 15.45
N VAL A 36 10.58 -2.19 15.62
CA VAL A 36 10.86 -3.63 15.55
C VAL A 36 10.15 -4.38 16.67
N GLN A 37 10.23 -3.87 17.91
CA GLN A 37 9.57 -4.50 19.06
C GLN A 37 8.05 -4.52 18.90
N HIS A 38 7.46 -3.41 18.44
CA HIS A 38 6.02 -3.34 18.15
C HIS A 38 5.61 -4.34 17.06
N LEU A 39 6.42 -4.49 16.00
CA LEU A 39 6.18 -5.45 14.93
C LEU A 39 6.24 -6.90 15.42
N GLU A 40 7.22 -7.25 16.26
CA GLU A 40 7.35 -8.57 16.87
C GLU A 40 6.15 -8.93 17.73
N GLN A 41 5.67 -7.98 18.56
CA GLN A 41 4.47 -8.16 19.37
C GLN A 41 3.22 -8.36 18.49
N LYS A 42 3.10 -7.60 17.40
CA LYS A 42 1.95 -7.64 16.50
C LYS A 42 1.86 -8.91 15.66
N ILE A 43 2.99 -9.40 15.14
CA ILE A 43 3.05 -10.59 14.26
C ILE A 43 3.19 -11.89 15.07
N GLY A 44 3.67 -11.81 16.32
CA GLY A 44 3.70 -12.92 17.26
C GLY A 44 4.83 -13.94 17.06
N LYS A 45 5.77 -13.70 16.12
CA LYS A 45 6.95 -14.57 15.88
C LYS A 45 8.16 -13.75 15.34
N PRO A 46 9.27 -13.62 16.11
CA PRO A 46 10.44 -12.84 15.68
C PRO A 46 11.02 -13.24 14.32
N LEU A 47 11.17 -14.55 14.06
CA LEU A 47 11.69 -15.06 12.78
C LEU A 47 10.79 -14.74 11.58
N ALA A 48 9.47 -14.75 11.77
CA ALA A 48 8.52 -14.41 10.71
C ALA A 48 8.55 -12.89 10.42
N SER A 49 8.64 -12.07 11.47
CA SER A 49 8.81 -10.63 11.36
C SER A 49 10.10 -10.28 10.61
N MET A 50 11.24 -10.86 10.99
CA MET A 50 12.51 -10.61 10.31
C MET A 50 12.51 -11.05 8.84
N ARG A 51 11.95 -12.22 8.52
CA ARG A 51 11.83 -12.65 7.11
C ARG A 51 11.00 -11.68 6.29
N SER A 52 9.86 -11.24 6.83
CA SER A 52 8.97 -10.28 6.18
C SER A 52 9.66 -8.93 5.97
N VAL A 53 10.43 -8.47 6.96
CA VAL A 53 11.24 -7.25 6.89
C VAL A 53 12.31 -7.36 5.79
N MET A 54 13.05 -8.47 5.72
CA MET A 54 14.08 -8.67 4.70
C MET A 54 13.48 -8.67 3.29
N GLN A 55 12.37 -9.38 3.08
CA GLN A 55 11.66 -9.39 1.80
C GLN A 55 11.17 -7.98 1.42
N LEU A 56 10.69 -7.20 2.39
CA LEU A 56 10.28 -5.82 2.16
C LEU A 56 11.46 -4.93 1.75
N LYS A 57 12.59 -5.01 2.46
CA LYS A 57 13.81 -4.25 2.13
C LYS A 57 14.30 -4.57 0.72
N GLU A 58 14.40 -5.86 0.38
CA GLU A 58 14.83 -6.32 -0.95
C GLU A 58 13.93 -5.79 -2.07
N ARG A 59 12.60 -5.91 -1.91
CA ARG A 59 11.65 -5.39 -2.90
C ARG A 59 11.69 -3.87 -2.99
N GLY A 60 11.80 -3.17 -1.87
CA GLY A 60 11.93 -1.72 -1.83
C GLY A 60 13.09 -1.23 -2.66
N LEU A 61 14.25 -1.88 -2.56
CA LEU A 61 15.46 -1.52 -3.31
C LEU A 61 15.27 -1.60 -4.83
N ALA A 62 14.52 -2.58 -5.33
CA ALA A 62 14.17 -2.66 -6.76
C ALA A 62 13.44 -1.39 -7.25
N TYR A 63 12.75 -0.70 -6.34
CA TYR A 63 12.01 0.53 -6.58
C TYR A 63 12.69 1.81 -6.07
N GLY A 64 13.93 1.72 -5.59
CA GLY A 64 14.66 2.85 -5.02
C GLY A 64 14.17 3.29 -3.64
N LEU A 65 13.43 2.44 -2.93
CA LEU A 65 12.96 2.68 -1.56
C LEU A 65 13.87 1.96 -0.57
N SER A 66 14.51 2.74 0.31
CA SER A 66 15.43 2.20 1.33
C SER A 66 14.74 2.08 2.69
N TYR A 67 13.94 1.02 2.86
CA TYR A 67 13.25 0.77 4.13
C TYR A 67 14.23 0.53 5.29
N ARG A 68 14.07 1.29 6.37
CA ARG A 68 14.76 1.14 7.65
C ARG A 68 13.90 0.36 8.66
N PHE A 69 14.58 -0.50 9.39
CA PHE A 69 14.06 -1.30 10.50
C PHE A 69 15.19 -1.47 11.53
N GLU A 70 15.85 -0.37 11.88
CA GLU A 70 16.94 -0.36 12.83
C GLU A 70 16.41 -0.29 14.28
N ALA A 71 17.27 -0.50 15.28
CA ALA A 71 16.84 -0.58 16.67
C ALA A 71 16.29 0.74 17.23
N ASP A 72 16.70 1.87 16.65
CA ASP A 72 16.29 3.23 16.99
C ASP A 72 15.06 3.71 16.20
N ASP A 73 14.59 2.94 15.22
CA ASP A 73 13.40 3.29 14.44
C ASP A 73 12.14 3.26 15.31
N LEU A 74 11.25 4.23 15.11
CA LEU A 74 10.04 4.43 15.91
C LEU A 74 8.76 4.18 15.11
N THR A 75 7.70 3.83 15.84
CA THR A 75 6.31 3.84 15.39
C THR A 75 5.45 4.58 16.41
N SER A 76 4.33 5.16 15.97
CA SER A 76 3.45 5.98 16.81
C SER A 76 2.00 5.85 16.37
N GLY A 77 1.10 6.52 17.10
CA GLY A 77 -0.19 6.92 16.55
C GLY A 77 -0.04 7.74 15.27
N THR A 78 -1.09 7.74 14.45
CA THR A 78 -1.11 8.37 13.12
C THR A 78 -2.31 9.29 12.92
N LEU A 79 -3.11 9.56 13.96
CA LEU A 79 -4.27 10.42 13.86
C LEU A 79 -3.91 11.80 13.29
N ASP A 80 -2.87 12.44 13.82
CA ASP A 80 -2.44 13.78 13.37
C ASP A 80 -1.86 13.78 11.96
N SER A 81 -1.13 12.72 11.59
CA SER A 81 -0.70 12.49 10.20
C SER A 81 -1.90 12.45 9.25
N HIS A 82 -2.95 11.71 9.61
CA HIS A 82 -4.16 11.62 8.79
C HIS A 82 -4.97 12.91 8.78
N ARG A 83 -4.99 13.67 9.88
CA ARG A 83 -5.66 14.98 9.96
C ARG A 83 -5.02 15.99 9.01
N LEU A 84 -3.69 16.08 9.00
CA LEU A 84 -2.96 16.90 8.03
C LEU A 84 -3.19 16.43 6.59
N LEU A 85 -3.19 15.12 6.35
CA LEU A 85 -3.49 14.57 5.02
C LEU A 85 -4.90 14.95 4.55
N CYS A 86 -5.90 14.92 5.44
CA CYS A 86 -7.27 15.34 5.13
C CYS A 86 -7.35 16.85 4.85
N TYR A 87 -6.65 17.68 5.62
CA TYR A 87 -6.56 19.11 5.34
C TYR A 87 -5.92 19.36 3.97
N ALA A 88 -4.73 18.79 3.71
CA ALA A 88 -4.02 18.93 2.44
C ALA A 88 -4.88 18.49 1.25
N ALA A 89 -5.66 17.40 1.40
CA ALA A 89 -6.61 16.96 0.37
C ALA A 89 -7.75 17.95 0.13
N THR A 90 -8.21 18.63 1.17
CA THR A 90 -9.30 19.62 1.09
C THR A 90 -8.83 20.91 0.44
N ASP A 91 -7.62 21.36 0.78
CA ASP A 91 -7.05 22.63 0.33
C ASP A 91 -6.41 22.54 -1.06
N GLY A 92 -5.48 21.59 -1.25
CA GLY A 92 -4.71 21.43 -2.48
C GLY A 92 -5.04 20.19 -3.30
N GLY A 93 -6.13 19.49 -2.97
CA GLY A 93 -6.59 18.33 -3.71
C GLY A 93 -5.67 17.11 -3.63
N ALA A 94 -5.78 16.24 -4.63
CA ALA A 94 -5.05 14.96 -4.65
C ALA A 94 -3.53 15.13 -4.70
N GLU A 95 -3.02 16.21 -5.32
CA GLU A 95 -1.58 16.45 -5.45
C GLU A 95 -0.94 16.84 -4.11
N ALA A 96 -1.56 17.77 -3.37
CA ALA A 96 -1.12 18.15 -2.04
C ALA A 96 -1.21 16.96 -1.05
N ALA A 97 -2.31 16.20 -1.09
CA ALA A 97 -2.44 14.98 -0.29
C ALA A 97 -1.35 13.96 -0.64
N ALA A 98 -1.05 13.77 -1.92
CA ALA A 98 0.00 12.87 -2.36
C ALA A 98 1.38 13.33 -1.86
N ALA A 99 1.66 14.64 -1.86
CA ALA A 99 2.91 15.20 -1.36
C ALA A 99 3.05 15.03 0.17
N CYS A 100 2.00 15.35 0.93
CA CYS A 100 1.92 15.11 2.37
C CYS A 100 2.23 13.64 2.69
N ARG A 101 1.49 12.71 2.04
CA ARG A 101 1.69 11.27 2.24
C ARG A 101 3.09 10.83 1.88
N ARG A 102 3.67 11.31 0.77
CA ARG A 102 5.03 10.92 0.36
C ARG A 102 6.04 11.31 1.42
N GLU A 103 5.95 12.53 1.96
CA GLU A 103 6.88 13.00 2.98
C GLU A 103 6.73 12.21 4.29
N LEU A 104 5.51 11.98 4.76
CA LEU A 104 5.26 11.12 5.93
C LEU A 104 5.85 9.71 5.75
N MET A 105 5.62 9.10 4.59
CA MET A 105 6.15 7.77 4.29
C MET A 105 7.68 7.77 4.22
N ARG A 106 8.32 8.81 3.67
CA ARG A 106 9.77 8.95 3.61
C ARG A 106 10.37 9.06 5.02
N GLN A 107 9.82 9.94 5.86
CA GLN A 107 10.24 10.13 7.25
C GLN A 107 10.12 8.84 8.06
N HIS A 108 9.01 8.12 7.91
CA HIS A 108 8.79 6.87 8.66
C HIS A 108 9.61 5.69 8.15
N ASN A 109 9.61 5.47 6.83
CA ASN A 109 10.17 4.28 6.22
C ASN A 109 11.67 4.40 5.97
N GLU A 110 12.17 5.58 5.61
CA GLU A 110 13.58 5.76 5.22
C GLU A 110 14.38 6.47 6.31
N GLN A 111 13.72 7.20 7.22
CA GLN A 111 14.40 7.93 8.30
C GLN A 111 14.07 7.39 9.70
N GLY A 112 13.19 6.39 9.82
CA GLY A 112 12.88 5.74 11.09
C GLY A 112 12.11 6.63 12.08
N ARG A 113 11.56 7.77 11.65
CA ARG A 113 10.90 8.72 12.54
C ARG A 113 9.46 8.33 12.86
N ALA A 114 8.99 8.79 14.01
CA ALA A 114 7.61 8.67 14.44
C ALA A 114 6.70 9.61 13.63
N LEU A 115 5.50 9.13 13.29
CA LEU A 115 4.51 9.88 12.51
C LEU A 115 3.64 10.84 13.35
N ALA A 116 3.84 10.84 14.67
CA ALA A 116 3.28 11.81 15.60
C ALA A 116 4.30 12.89 16.00
N ASP A 117 5.53 12.85 15.48
CA ASP A 117 6.55 13.86 15.74
C ASP A 117 6.17 15.20 15.08
N ARG A 118 6.25 16.28 15.86
CA ARG A 118 5.83 17.63 15.43
C ARG A 118 6.62 18.14 14.22
N GLU A 119 7.92 17.90 14.15
CA GLU A 119 8.73 18.32 13.01
C GLU A 119 8.41 17.49 11.77
N VAL A 120 8.17 16.19 11.93
CA VAL A 120 7.72 15.32 10.82
C VAL A 120 6.38 15.81 10.26
N LEU A 121 5.44 16.13 11.13
CA LEU A 121 4.11 16.60 10.76
C LEU A 121 4.17 17.95 10.04
N LEU A 122 4.96 18.91 10.55
CA LEU A 122 5.13 20.22 9.91
C LEU A 122 5.86 20.11 8.56
N GLY A 123 6.91 19.29 8.46
CA GLY A 123 7.60 19.05 7.19
C GLY A 123 6.69 18.39 6.15
N ALA A 124 5.80 17.49 6.56
CA ALA A 124 4.80 16.91 5.66
C ALA A 124 3.72 17.92 5.22
N ALA A 125 3.35 18.86 6.09
CA ALA A 125 2.45 19.96 5.74
C ALA A 125 3.10 20.92 4.74
N GLU A 126 4.36 21.31 4.97
CA GLU A 126 5.15 22.15 4.07
C GLU A 126 5.30 21.49 2.69
N ALA A 127 5.65 20.20 2.64
CA ALA A 127 5.75 19.45 1.39
C ALA A 127 4.43 19.42 0.59
N ALA A 128 3.30 19.59 1.27
CA ALA A 128 1.97 19.66 0.67
C ALA A 128 1.54 21.08 0.29
N GLY A 129 2.38 22.10 0.54
CA GLY A 129 2.04 23.51 0.33
C GLY A 129 1.06 24.08 1.35
N VAL A 130 0.89 23.42 2.50
CA VAL A 130 0.02 23.90 3.59
C VAL A 130 0.73 25.02 4.33
N ASP A 131 0.00 26.13 4.57
CA ASP A 131 0.48 27.25 5.36
C ASP A 131 0.88 26.80 6.78
N PRO A 132 2.07 27.21 7.29
CA PRO A 132 2.55 26.78 8.60
C PRO A 132 1.60 27.11 9.76
N ASP A 133 0.97 28.28 9.77
CA ASP A 133 0.03 28.67 10.82
C ASP A 133 -1.22 27.81 10.79
N VAL A 134 -1.69 27.46 9.58
CA VAL A 134 -2.80 26.52 9.43
C VAL A 134 -2.43 25.11 9.85
N ALA A 135 -1.24 24.62 9.49
CA ALA A 135 -0.75 23.31 9.95
C ALA A 135 -0.69 23.25 11.48
N MET A 136 -0.18 24.31 12.12
CA MET A 136 -0.17 24.42 13.57
C MET A 136 -1.58 24.42 14.16
N ALA A 137 -2.51 25.20 13.59
CA ALA A 137 -3.90 25.25 14.05
C ALA A 137 -4.62 23.90 13.90
N VAL A 138 -4.36 23.14 12.83
CA VAL A 138 -4.88 21.78 12.68
C VAL A 138 -4.34 20.90 13.79
N LEU A 139 -3.04 20.92 14.06
CA LEU A 139 -2.39 20.04 15.02
C LEU A 139 -2.72 20.39 16.49
N GLU A 140 -2.87 21.66 16.82
CA GLU A 140 -3.23 22.13 18.17
C GLU A 140 -4.73 22.08 18.44
N GLY A 141 -5.54 22.18 17.39
CA GLY A 141 -6.99 22.08 17.45
C GLY A 141 -7.51 20.65 17.38
N GLY A 142 -8.81 20.51 17.14
CA GLY A 142 -9.50 19.22 16.94
C GLY A 142 -9.94 18.93 15.50
N ALA A 143 -9.62 19.82 14.55
CA ALA A 143 -10.07 19.72 13.16
C ALA A 143 -9.69 18.36 12.54
N TYR A 144 -10.59 17.79 11.73
CA TYR A 144 -10.46 16.49 11.06
C TYR A 144 -10.38 15.24 11.96
N ALA A 145 -10.28 15.36 13.29
CA ALA A 145 -10.13 14.20 14.16
C ALA A 145 -11.36 13.27 14.12
N LEU A 146 -12.57 13.85 14.12
CA LEU A 146 -13.81 13.07 14.01
C LEU A 146 -13.96 12.44 12.62
N ASP A 147 -13.59 13.17 11.56
CA ASP A 147 -13.67 12.67 10.18
C ASP A 147 -12.72 11.50 9.93
N VAL A 148 -11.50 11.56 10.46
CA VAL A 148 -10.52 10.47 10.37
C VAL A 148 -11.06 9.22 11.09
N LYS A 149 -11.54 9.37 12.32
CA LYS A 149 -12.10 8.25 13.09
C LYS A 149 -13.35 7.67 12.43
N TRP A 150 -14.20 8.52 11.86
CA TRP A 150 -15.37 8.08 11.12
C TRP A 150 -14.97 7.28 9.88
N GLN A 151 -14.03 7.78 9.06
CA GLN A 151 -13.55 7.08 7.86
C GLN A 151 -12.89 5.74 8.18
N ASP A 152 -12.03 5.67 9.21
CA ASP A 152 -11.45 4.41 9.71
C ASP A 152 -12.55 3.42 10.12
N GLY A 153 -13.54 3.88 10.88
CA GLY A 153 -14.68 3.06 11.30
C GLY A 153 -15.52 2.56 10.12
N GLN A 154 -15.75 3.39 9.09
CA GLN A 154 -16.46 2.97 7.87
C GLN A 154 -15.66 1.93 7.08
N ALA A 155 -14.35 2.09 6.96
CA ALA A 155 -13.50 1.12 6.27
C ALA A 155 -13.60 -0.27 6.93
N ARG A 156 -13.52 -0.32 8.27
CA ARG A 156 -13.68 -1.56 9.04
C ARG A 156 -15.06 -2.19 8.88
N LYS A 157 -16.14 -1.39 8.91
CA LYS A 157 -17.52 -1.86 8.65
C LYS A 157 -17.69 -2.46 7.26
N GLN A 158 -16.90 -2.00 6.29
CA GLN A 158 -16.85 -2.54 4.94
C GLN A 158 -15.95 -3.79 4.82
N GLY A 159 -15.43 -4.31 5.92
CA GLY A 159 -14.56 -5.49 5.94
C GLY A 159 -13.11 -5.20 5.56
N ILE A 160 -12.71 -3.93 5.41
CA ILE A 160 -11.32 -3.56 5.15
C ILE A 160 -10.54 -3.73 6.46
N ASN A 161 -9.64 -4.71 6.48
CA ASN A 161 -8.81 -5.05 7.64
C ASN A 161 -7.30 -5.00 7.35
N MET A 162 -6.91 -4.65 6.12
CA MET A 162 -5.52 -4.52 5.68
C MET A 162 -5.34 -3.35 4.72
N VAL A 163 -4.12 -2.82 4.66
CA VAL A 163 -3.73 -1.73 3.75
C VAL A 163 -2.39 -2.06 3.06
N PRO A 164 -2.13 -1.55 1.84
CA PRO A 164 -3.01 -0.68 1.06
C PRO A 164 -4.25 -1.41 0.54
N HIS A 165 -5.36 -0.67 0.47
CA HIS A 165 -6.60 -1.10 -0.14
C HIS A 165 -7.00 -0.06 -1.18
N TYR A 166 -7.20 -0.51 -2.41
CA TYR A 166 -7.55 0.34 -3.54
C TYR A 166 -9.00 0.06 -3.94
N ARG A 167 -9.77 1.13 -4.15
CA ARG A 167 -11.10 1.06 -4.73
C ARG A 167 -11.13 1.89 -6.01
N PHE A 168 -11.48 1.24 -7.10
CA PHE A 168 -11.66 1.86 -8.41
C PHE A 168 -13.16 1.99 -8.67
N TYR A 169 -13.61 3.24 -8.85
CA TYR A 169 -15.00 3.54 -9.17
C TYR A 169 -15.12 3.77 -10.67
N THR A 170 -15.99 3.00 -11.31
CA THR A 170 -16.19 3.02 -12.77
C THR A 170 -17.70 3.12 -13.06
N PRO A 171 -18.10 3.51 -14.28
CA PRO A 171 -19.51 3.44 -14.68
C PRO A 171 -20.11 2.03 -14.59
N ALA A 172 -19.29 0.99 -14.73
CA ALA A 172 -19.71 -0.41 -14.66
C ALA A 172 -19.80 -0.95 -13.22
N GLY A 173 -19.27 -0.22 -12.24
CA GLY A 173 -19.27 -0.63 -10.83
C GLY A 173 -17.99 -0.29 -10.09
N THR A 174 -17.88 -0.83 -8.86
CA THR A 174 -16.69 -0.66 -8.02
C THR A 174 -15.84 -1.92 -8.03
N HIS A 175 -14.55 -1.76 -8.30
CA HIS A 175 -13.56 -2.82 -8.18
C HIS A 175 -12.65 -2.54 -6.98
N ALA A 176 -12.20 -3.57 -6.29
CA ALA A 176 -11.31 -3.43 -5.15
C ALA A 176 -10.12 -4.39 -5.23
N VAL A 177 -9.00 -3.95 -4.66
CA VAL A 177 -7.77 -4.73 -4.50
C VAL A 177 -7.20 -4.47 -3.12
N SER A 178 -6.89 -5.54 -2.39
CA SER A 178 -6.14 -5.50 -1.14
C SER A 178 -4.87 -6.30 -1.33
N ASP A 179 -3.76 -5.66 -1.69
CA ASP A 179 -2.47 -6.34 -1.68
C ASP A 179 -1.31 -5.36 -1.53
N TYR A 180 -0.33 -5.77 -0.74
CA TYR A 180 0.93 -5.09 -0.47
C TYR A 180 2.08 -5.68 -1.32
N TYR A 181 1.99 -6.95 -1.67
CA TYR A 181 3.17 -7.75 -2.00
C TYR A 181 3.48 -7.81 -3.48
N GLU A 182 2.47 -7.70 -4.34
CA GLU A 182 2.64 -8.04 -5.74
C GLU A 182 1.94 -7.00 -6.60
N GLU A 183 2.74 -6.24 -7.36
CA GLU A 183 2.23 -5.21 -8.27
C GLU A 183 1.17 -5.75 -9.24
N MET A 184 1.21 -7.05 -9.54
CA MET A 184 0.29 -7.69 -10.46
C MET A 184 -1.14 -7.68 -9.96
N HIS A 185 -1.38 -7.73 -8.64
CA HIS A 185 -2.73 -7.56 -8.09
C HIS A 185 -3.24 -6.13 -8.32
N PHE A 186 -2.37 -5.13 -8.21
CA PHE A 186 -2.74 -3.74 -8.51
C PHE A 186 -2.98 -3.54 -10.02
N VAL A 187 -2.13 -4.10 -10.87
CA VAL A 187 -2.28 -4.05 -12.33
C VAL A 187 -3.54 -4.80 -12.79
N ASP A 188 -3.81 -5.99 -12.26
CA ASP A 188 -5.07 -6.71 -12.48
C ASP A 188 -6.27 -5.88 -12.01
N GLY A 189 -6.19 -5.25 -10.83
CA GLY A 189 -7.23 -4.36 -10.34
C GLY A 189 -7.58 -3.22 -11.30
N ILE A 190 -6.54 -2.55 -11.82
CA ILE A 190 -6.70 -1.51 -12.84
C ILE A 190 -7.28 -2.12 -14.11
N TYR A 191 -6.76 -3.26 -14.59
CA TYR A 191 -7.24 -3.91 -15.81
C TYR A 191 -8.72 -4.33 -15.71
N ARG A 192 -9.17 -4.84 -14.56
CA ARG A 192 -10.57 -5.19 -14.32
C ARG A 192 -11.48 -3.95 -14.28
N ALA A 193 -10.99 -2.85 -13.74
CA ALA A 193 -11.73 -1.59 -13.67
C ALA A 193 -11.74 -0.83 -15.00
N PHE A 194 -10.64 -0.90 -15.76
CA PHE A 194 -10.39 -0.12 -16.96
C PHE A 194 -9.72 -1.00 -18.03
N PRO A 195 -10.43 -2.01 -18.57
CA PRO A 195 -9.84 -2.92 -19.57
C PRO A 195 -9.32 -2.16 -20.79
N ASP A 196 -10.04 -1.10 -21.20
CA ASP A 196 -9.68 -0.24 -22.33
C ASP A 196 -8.96 1.05 -21.92
N GLY A 197 -8.68 1.25 -20.62
CA GLY A 197 -8.21 2.54 -20.09
C GLY A 197 -6.71 2.82 -20.23
N GLY A 198 -5.93 1.82 -20.64
CA GLY A 198 -4.50 1.99 -20.94
C GLY A 198 -4.30 2.22 -22.44
N ASN A 199 -4.09 3.47 -22.85
CA ASN A 199 -3.76 3.84 -24.24
C ASN A 199 -2.34 3.41 -24.67
N SER A 200 -1.68 2.48 -23.96
CA SER A 200 -0.32 2.04 -24.29
C SER A 200 -0.31 0.69 -24.99
N THR A 201 0.50 0.57 -26.04
CA THR A 201 0.85 -0.71 -26.66
C THR A 201 1.32 -1.68 -25.57
N GLY A 202 0.68 -2.85 -25.49
CA GLY A 202 1.01 -3.88 -24.50
C GLY A 202 0.17 -3.88 -23.22
N TRP A 203 -0.64 -2.85 -22.92
CA TRP A 203 -1.48 -2.81 -21.70
C TRP A 203 -2.42 -4.01 -21.60
N LEU A 204 -3.15 -4.32 -22.68
CA LEU A 204 -4.07 -5.46 -22.69
C LEU A 204 -3.35 -6.80 -22.48
N ALA A 205 -2.13 -6.95 -23.00
CA ALA A 205 -1.35 -8.16 -22.81
C ALA A 205 -0.86 -8.28 -21.36
N ALA A 206 -0.34 -7.18 -20.80
CA ALA A 206 0.09 -7.08 -19.42
C ALA A 206 -1.06 -7.31 -18.43
N GLY A 207 -2.22 -6.70 -18.66
CA GLY A 207 -3.42 -6.88 -17.83
C GLY A 207 -3.95 -8.31 -17.85
N ARG A 208 -4.02 -8.95 -19.02
CA ARG A 208 -4.37 -10.38 -19.12
C ARG A 208 -3.36 -11.28 -18.41
N ALA A 209 -2.07 -11.01 -18.55
CA ALA A 209 -1.03 -11.78 -17.89
C ALA A 209 -1.06 -11.60 -16.37
N ALA A 210 -1.28 -10.36 -15.89
CA ALA A 210 -1.47 -10.06 -14.48
C ALA A 210 -2.66 -10.82 -13.91
N ARG A 211 -3.81 -10.79 -14.60
CA ARG A 211 -5.01 -11.53 -14.19
C ARG A 211 -4.77 -13.03 -14.07
N ALA A 212 -4.15 -13.64 -15.08
CA ALA A 212 -3.84 -15.07 -15.05
C ALA A 212 -2.91 -15.43 -13.88
N ALA A 213 -1.89 -14.60 -13.62
CA ALA A 213 -0.99 -14.79 -12.49
C ALA A 213 -1.74 -14.68 -11.16
N VAL A 214 -2.58 -13.65 -10.98
CA VAL A 214 -3.39 -13.45 -9.76
C VAL A 214 -4.33 -14.63 -9.51
N GLU A 215 -5.08 -15.07 -10.53
CA GLU A 215 -5.99 -16.22 -10.41
C GLU A 215 -5.25 -17.51 -10.00
N ALA A 216 -4.06 -17.75 -10.56
CA ALA A 216 -3.24 -18.90 -10.20
C ALA A 216 -2.66 -18.82 -8.77
N MET A 217 -2.25 -17.64 -8.33
CA MET A 217 -1.76 -17.44 -6.96
C MET A 217 -2.87 -17.57 -5.92
N ASP A 218 -4.08 -17.10 -6.22
CA ASP A 218 -5.24 -17.28 -5.35
C ASP A 218 -5.67 -18.74 -5.29
N ALA A 219 -5.64 -19.46 -6.42
CA ALA A 219 -5.86 -20.91 -6.46
C ALA A 219 -4.82 -21.66 -5.62
N ARG A 220 -3.54 -21.31 -5.76
CA ARG A 220 -2.44 -21.86 -4.93
C ARG A 220 -2.70 -21.62 -3.44
N LYS A 221 -3.00 -20.38 -3.01
CA LYS A 221 -3.33 -20.05 -1.60
C LYS A 221 -4.56 -20.81 -1.10
N ALA A 222 -5.56 -21.05 -1.97
CA ALA A 222 -6.73 -21.85 -1.62
C ALA A 222 -6.35 -23.33 -1.38
N LEU A 223 -5.52 -23.90 -2.25
CA LEU A 223 -4.99 -25.27 -2.11
C LEU A 223 -4.09 -25.42 -0.89
N GLU A 224 -3.21 -24.46 -0.57
CA GLU A 224 -2.42 -24.49 0.67
C GLU A 224 -3.31 -24.50 1.93
N ARG A 225 -4.43 -23.76 1.89
CA ARG A 225 -5.42 -23.78 2.98
C ARG A 225 -6.15 -25.12 3.06
N ALA A 226 -6.51 -25.71 1.93
CA ALA A 226 -7.13 -27.04 1.85
C ALA A 226 -6.15 -28.13 2.33
N GLY A 227 -4.89 -28.08 1.94
CA GLY A 227 -3.85 -29.01 2.38
C GLY A 227 -3.63 -28.99 3.89
N ARG A 228 -3.68 -27.81 4.52
CA ARG A 228 -3.66 -27.69 6.01
C ARG A 228 -4.87 -28.34 6.69
N ARG A 229 -5.98 -28.54 5.97
CA ARG A 229 -7.18 -29.26 6.44
C ARG A 229 -7.21 -30.73 5.99
N GLY A 230 -6.21 -31.19 5.23
CA GLY A 230 -6.20 -32.53 4.64
C GLY A 230 -7.14 -32.71 3.44
N GLU A 231 -7.62 -31.61 2.85
CA GLU A 231 -8.57 -31.60 1.72
C GLU A 231 -7.88 -31.52 0.35
N ALA A 232 -6.56 -31.34 0.32
CA ALA A 232 -5.74 -31.33 -0.90
C ALA A 232 -4.41 -32.07 -0.63
N SER A 233 -3.92 -32.77 -1.64
CA SER A 233 -2.64 -33.49 -1.61
C SER A 233 -1.45 -32.54 -1.71
N ALA A 234 -0.27 -33.02 -1.29
CA ALA A 234 0.98 -32.28 -1.46
C ALA A 234 1.30 -32.02 -2.94
N ASP A 235 0.97 -32.97 -3.82
CA ASP A 235 1.20 -32.86 -5.26
C ASP A 235 0.32 -31.77 -5.89
N GLU A 236 -0.95 -31.66 -5.50
CA GLU A 236 -1.85 -30.58 -5.96
C GLU A 236 -1.33 -29.20 -5.54
N VAL A 237 -0.83 -29.06 -4.31
CA VAL A 237 -0.25 -27.81 -3.82
C VAL A 237 1.02 -27.47 -4.59
N GLN A 238 1.88 -28.46 -4.87
CA GLN A 238 3.13 -28.27 -5.62
C GLN A 238 2.87 -27.86 -7.08
N GLN A 239 1.95 -28.54 -7.78
CA GLN A 239 1.59 -28.20 -9.16
C GLN A 239 1.01 -26.78 -9.25
N ALA A 240 0.16 -26.39 -8.30
CA ALA A 240 -0.38 -25.03 -8.25
C ALA A 240 0.73 -23.98 -7.98
N ALA A 241 1.76 -24.33 -7.21
CA ALA A 241 2.91 -23.46 -6.99
C ALA A 241 3.74 -23.26 -8.26
N GLU A 242 4.00 -24.32 -9.00
CA GLU A 242 4.73 -24.27 -10.28
C GLU A 242 3.96 -23.44 -11.32
N GLN A 243 2.66 -23.67 -11.46
CA GLN A 243 1.80 -22.92 -12.38
C GLN A 243 1.74 -21.42 -12.02
N ALA A 244 1.62 -21.10 -10.73
CA ALA A 244 1.63 -19.72 -10.27
C ALA A 244 2.96 -19.02 -10.61
N SER A 245 4.09 -19.71 -10.42
CA SER A 245 5.42 -19.20 -10.78
C SER A 245 5.56 -18.95 -12.27
N GLU A 246 5.11 -19.89 -13.12
CA GLU A 246 5.18 -19.74 -14.58
C GLU A 246 4.37 -18.54 -15.08
N LEU A 247 3.15 -18.36 -14.53
CA LEU A 247 2.27 -17.25 -14.90
C LEU A 247 2.78 -15.91 -14.38
N GLN A 248 3.42 -15.89 -13.21
CA GLN A 248 4.12 -14.72 -12.71
C GLN A 248 5.28 -14.32 -13.64
N ASP A 249 6.10 -15.26 -14.10
CA ASP A 249 7.18 -14.99 -15.06
C ASP A 249 6.62 -14.47 -16.39
N ARG A 250 5.49 -15.02 -16.85
CA ARG A 250 4.80 -14.54 -18.04
C ARG A 250 4.31 -13.10 -17.87
N TYR A 251 3.76 -12.76 -16.70
CA TYR A 251 3.40 -11.38 -16.37
C TYR A 251 4.63 -10.47 -16.43
N LEU A 252 5.74 -10.84 -15.78
CA LEU A 252 6.96 -10.03 -15.77
C LEU A 252 7.48 -9.79 -17.20
N ARG A 253 7.50 -10.81 -18.07
CA ARG A 253 7.90 -10.65 -19.48
C ARG A 253 6.97 -9.72 -20.27
N ALA A 254 5.66 -9.77 -20.02
CA ALA A 254 4.69 -8.90 -20.68
C ALA A 254 4.73 -7.46 -20.15
N PHE A 255 5.02 -7.30 -18.85
CA PHE A 255 5.01 -6.03 -18.13
C PHE A 255 6.36 -5.28 -18.20
N LEU A 256 7.47 -5.98 -18.42
CA LEU A 256 8.80 -5.40 -18.58
C LEU A 256 9.39 -5.78 -19.95
N PRO A 257 8.87 -5.23 -21.06
CA PRO A 257 9.44 -5.51 -22.39
C PRO A 257 10.86 -4.93 -22.47
N GLY A 258 11.86 -5.77 -22.19
CA GLY A 258 13.28 -5.40 -22.14
C GLY A 258 14.09 -6.08 -21.02
N SER A 259 13.47 -6.79 -20.06
CA SER A 259 14.20 -7.51 -19.00
C SER A 259 14.64 -8.93 -19.40
N ALA A 260 14.57 -9.28 -20.68
CA ALA A 260 15.12 -10.52 -21.22
C ALA A 260 16.53 -10.26 -21.74
N ALA A 261 17.50 -10.34 -20.84
CA ALA A 261 18.89 -10.74 -21.08
C ALA A 261 19.54 -11.07 -19.74
#